data_AF-X0TCM1-F1
#
_entry.id   AF-X0TCM1-F1
#
_cell.length_a   1.000
_cell.length_b   1.000
_cell.length_c   1.000
_cell.angle_alpha   90.00
_cell.angle_beta   90.00
_cell.angle_gamma   90.00
#
_symmetry.space_group_name_H-M   'P 1'
#
loop_
_entity.id
_entity.type
_entity.pdbx_description
1 polymer ?
#
loop_
_entity_poly.entity_id
_entity_poly.type
_entity_poly.pdbx_seq_one_letter_code
_entity_poly.pdbx_strand_id
1 'polypeptide(L)'
;MPSNEGRGYVLRRILRRASLFGRKLGLNDPFLNEMAEVAVSTMSHIYPELIANQSLITDVIRVEEEKFITTLDTGLNLVKKLIGEPSVHKRGGLTSEEVFRLYDTYGFPPELTAEIAREKGLSIDWEGFQAAMEKQRERAR
;
A
#
# COMPACT_ATOMS: atom_id res chain seq x y z
N MET A 1 13.54 -3.51 -7.88
CA MET A 1 12.21 -3.98 -8.32
C MET A 1 11.30 -4.12 -7.10
N PRO A 2 10.03 -3.68 -7.18
CA PRO A 2 9.01 -3.95 -6.16
C PRO A 2 8.81 -5.47 -5.95
N SER A 3 8.70 -5.91 -4.70
CA SER A 3 8.54 -7.34 -4.35
C SER A 3 7.81 -7.50 -3.01
N ASN A 4 7.59 -8.73 -2.57
CA ASN A 4 6.98 -9.04 -1.28
C ASN A 4 7.98 -9.07 -0.11
N GLU A 5 9.28 -8.92 -0.37
CA GLU A 5 10.32 -9.10 0.66
C GLU A 5 11.43 -8.04 0.57
N GLY A 6 12.03 -7.73 1.72
CA GLY A 6 13.20 -6.85 1.82
C GLY A 6 12.98 -5.46 1.22
N ARG A 7 13.95 -4.98 0.44
CA ARG A 7 13.91 -3.64 -0.17
C ARG A 7 12.77 -3.47 -1.18
N GLY A 8 12.38 -4.54 -1.87
CA GLY A 8 11.28 -4.48 -2.83
C GLY A 8 9.93 -4.27 -2.16
N TYR A 9 9.74 -4.79 -0.94
CA TYR A 9 8.55 -4.53 -0.13
C TYR A 9 8.42 -3.05 0.23
N VAL A 10 9.53 -2.43 0.63
CA VAL A 10 9.56 -1.00 0.97
C VAL A 10 9.15 -0.14 -0.23
N LEU A 11 9.70 -0.43 -1.41
CA LEU A 11 9.33 0.28 -2.65
C LEU A 11 7.84 0.12 -2.97
N ARG A 12 7.33 -1.11 -2.92
CA ARG A 12 5.90 -1.42 -3.14
C ARG A 12 5.01 -0.66 -2.17
N ARG A 13 5.38 -0.61 -0.88
CA ARG A 13 4.64 0.13 0.16
C ARG A 13 4.56 1.62 -0.16
N ILE A 14 5.68 2.24 -0.58
CA ILE A 14 5.71 3.67 -0.91
C ILE A 14 4.80 3.96 -2.10
N LEU A 15 4.89 3.18 -3.18
CA LEU A 15 4.05 3.34 -4.37
C LEU A 15 2.56 3.23 -4.02
N ARG A 16 2.17 2.15 -3.33
CA ARG A 16 0.77 1.93 -2.93
C ARG A 16 0.23 3.02 -2.03
N ARG A 17 1.06 3.58 -1.14
CA ARG A 17 0.69 4.70 -0.28
C ARG A 17 0.47 5.96 -1.10
N ALA A 18 1.32 6.25 -2.09
CA ALA A 18 1.13 7.37 -3.00
C ALA A 18 -0.18 7.21 -3.80
N SER A 19 -0.45 6.02 -4.35
CA SER A 19 -1.71 5.73 -5.04
C SER A 19 -2.95 5.91 -4.14
N LEU A 20 -2.86 5.51 -2.86
CA LEU A 20 -3.94 5.74 -1.89
C LEU A 20 -4.24 7.24 -1.73
N PHE A 21 -3.22 8.08 -1.60
CA PHE A 21 -3.40 9.52 -1.47
C PHE A 21 -3.92 10.15 -2.76
N GLY A 22 -3.44 9.73 -3.93
CA GLY A 22 -3.99 10.14 -5.21
C GLY A 22 -5.48 9.83 -5.31
N ARG A 23 -5.89 8.61 -4.93
CA ARG A 23 -7.30 8.21 -4.90
C ARG A 23 -8.14 9.06 -3.95
N LYS A 24 -7.60 9.44 -2.79
CA LYS A 24 -8.27 10.36 -1.85
C LYS A 24 -8.46 11.77 -2.42
N LEU A 25 -7.57 12.21 -3.30
CA LEU A 25 -7.67 13.49 -4.01
C LEU A 25 -8.60 13.42 -5.24
N GLY A 26 -9.16 12.25 -5.55
CA GLY A 26 -10.03 12.04 -6.71
C GLY A 26 -9.30 11.66 -7.99
N LEU A 27 -8.01 11.32 -7.91
CA LEU A 27 -7.27 10.76 -9.05
C LEU A 27 -7.67 9.30 -9.22
N ASN A 28 -8.22 8.98 -10.39
CA ASN A 28 -8.79 7.66 -10.68
C ASN A 28 -7.94 6.85 -11.66
N ASP A 29 -7.13 7.54 -12.44
CA ASP A 29 -6.21 6.96 -13.41
C ASP A 29 -4.78 6.91 -12.83
N PRO A 30 -3.89 6.04 -13.35
CA PRO A 30 -2.48 6.03 -12.99
C PRO A 30 -1.86 7.42 -13.18
N PHE A 31 -1.10 7.89 -12.19
CA PHE A 31 -0.47 9.23 -12.21
C PHE A 31 0.97 9.23 -11.72
N LEU A 32 1.44 8.14 -11.11
CA LEU A 32 2.79 8.09 -10.52
C LEU A 32 3.87 8.06 -11.59
N ASN A 33 3.57 7.60 -12.80
CA ASN A 33 4.48 7.67 -13.94
C ASN A 33 4.79 9.12 -14.32
N GLU A 34 3.79 9.99 -14.40
CA GLU A 34 3.97 11.41 -14.71
C GLU A 34 4.81 12.09 -13.62
N MET A 35 4.54 11.78 -12.35
CA MET A 35 5.34 12.27 -11.23
C MET A 35 6.81 11.80 -11.32
N ALA A 36 7.03 10.55 -11.73
CA ALA A 36 8.37 10.01 -11.89
C ALA A 36 9.13 10.72 -13.03
N GLU A 37 8.48 11.04 -14.14
CA GLU A 37 9.08 11.79 -15.25
C GLU A 37 9.50 13.21 -14.82
N VAL A 38 8.66 13.89 -14.04
CA VAL A 38 9.00 15.20 -13.45
C VAL A 38 10.19 15.09 -12.49
N ALA A 39 10.24 14.04 -11.65
CA ALA A 39 11.37 13.82 -10.75
C ALA A 39 12.67 13.53 -11.51
N VAL A 40 12.62 12.68 -12.55
CA VAL A 40 13.78 12.36 -13.40
C VAL A 40 14.29 13.61 -14.10
N SER A 41 13.42 14.38 -14.75
CA SER A 41 13.84 15.61 -15.45
C SER A 41 14.50 16.61 -14.50
N THR A 42 13.93 16.82 -13.31
CA THR A 42 14.46 17.76 -12.30
C THR A 42 15.83 17.33 -11.78
N MET A 43 16.05 16.03 -11.57
CA MET A 43 17.26 15.48 -10.92
C MET A 43 18.33 14.98 -11.90
N SER A 44 18.00 14.85 -13.18
CA SER A 44 18.86 14.24 -14.21
C SER A 44 20.24 14.88 -14.37
N HIS A 45 20.36 16.18 -14.11
CA HIS A 45 21.62 16.92 -14.20
C HIS A 45 22.64 16.50 -13.12
N ILE A 46 22.18 15.99 -11.99
CA ILE A 46 23.01 15.48 -10.88
C ILE A 46 23.17 13.96 -10.99
N TYR A 47 22.11 13.27 -11.42
CA TYR A 47 22.04 11.81 -11.50
C TYR A 47 21.70 11.35 -12.94
N PRO A 48 22.70 11.31 -13.85
CA PRO A 48 22.47 10.91 -15.25
C PRO A 48 21.91 9.50 -15.40
N GLU A 49 22.16 8.62 -14.44
CA GLU A 49 21.61 7.26 -14.39
C GLU A 49 20.08 7.23 -14.34
N LEU A 50 19.43 8.32 -13.91
CA LEU A 50 17.97 8.44 -13.92
C LEU A 50 17.41 8.49 -15.34
N ILE A 51 18.10 9.20 -16.25
CA ILE A 51 17.72 9.22 -17.67
C ILE A 51 17.96 7.83 -18.28
N ALA A 52 19.13 7.23 -18.01
CA ALA A 52 19.48 5.93 -18.56
C ALA A 52 18.48 4.83 -18.17
N ASN A 53 17.90 4.92 -16.98
CA ASN A 53 16.91 3.95 -16.47
C ASN A 53 15.46 4.45 -16.55
N GLN A 54 15.19 5.60 -17.19
CA GLN A 54 13.87 6.24 -17.14
C GLN A 54 12.74 5.31 -17.59
N SER A 55 12.89 4.66 -18.74
CA SER A 55 11.88 3.72 -19.27
C SER A 55 11.59 2.58 -18.28
N LEU A 56 12.63 2.02 -17.66
CA LEU A 56 12.46 0.96 -16.68
C LEU A 56 11.73 1.46 -15.43
N ILE A 57 12.08 2.65 -14.94
CA ILE A 57 11.45 3.27 -13.77
C ILE A 57 9.97 3.52 -14.05
N THR A 58 9.64 4.15 -15.17
CA THR A 58 8.26 4.50 -15.54
C THR A 58 7.41 3.25 -15.77
N ASP A 59 7.94 2.23 -16.45
CA ASP A 59 7.20 0.98 -16.71
C ASP A 59 6.91 0.21 -15.42
N VAL A 60 7.89 0.12 -14.52
CA VAL A 60 7.72 -0.58 -13.24
C VAL A 60 6.69 0.12 -12.36
N ILE A 61 6.72 1.46 -12.31
CA ILE A 61 5.75 2.26 -11.56
C ILE A 61 4.36 2.07 -12.15
N ARG A 62 4.22 2.20 -13.47
CA ARG A 62 2.94 2.07 -14.17
C ARG A 62 2.31 0.70 -13.93
N VAL A 63 3.06 -0.39 -14.13
CA VAL A 63 2.54 -1.75 -13.95
C VAL A 63 2.09 -2.01 -12.51
N GLU A 64 2.84 -1.55 -11.51
CA GLU A 64 2.42 -1.73 -10.11
C GLU A 64 1.25 -0.84 -9.72
N GLU A 65 1.16 0.38 -10.24
CA GLU A 65 0.03 1.27 -10.01
C GLU A 65 -1.25 0.73 -10.64
N GLU A 66 -1.21 0.36 -11.93
CA GLU A 66 -2.34 -0.25 -12.64
C GLU A 66 -2.86 -1.48 -11.90
N LYS A 67 -1.94 -2.38 -11.51
CA LYS A 67 -2.30 -3.58 -10.74
C LYS A 67 -2.95 -3.23 -9.41
N PHE A 68 -2.41 -2.23 -8.70
CA PHE A 68 -2.91 -1.88 -7.39
C PHE A 68 -4.26 -1.17 -7.43
N ILE A 69 -4.48 -0.24 -8.38
CA ILE A 69 -5.73 0.52 -8.54
C ILE A 69 -6.94 -0.43 -8.62
N THR A 70 -6.82 -1.55 -9.34
CA THR A 70 -7.92 -2.53 -9.48
C THR A 70 -8.39 -3.13 -8.14
N THR A 71 -7.49 -3.22 -7.15
CA THR A 71 -7.79 -3.78 -5.82
C THR A 71 -8.00 -2.72 -4.76
N LEU A 72 -7.52 -1.49 -5.00
CA LEU A 72 -7.55 -0.38 -4.07
C LEU A 72 -8.97 -0.01 -3.68
N ASP A 73 -9.90 0.11 -4.64
CA ASP A 73 -11.28 0.51 -4.36
C ASP A 73 -12.02 -0.50 -3.48
N THR A 74 -11.93 -1.78 -3.83
CA THR A 74 -12.54 -2.87 -3.07
C THR A 74 -11.98 -2.89 -1.65
N GLY A 75 -10.66 -2.78 -1.50
CA GLY A 75 -10.01 -2.73 -0.20
C GLY A 75 -10.40 -1.50 0.61
N LEU A 76 -10.45 -0.31 0.00
CA LEU A 76 -10.88 0.92 0.66
C LEU A 76 -12.29 0.81 1.22
N ASN A 77 -13.23 0.26 0.44
CA ASN A 77 -14.60 0.08 0.87
C ASN A 77 -14.72 -0.91 2.04
N LEU A 78 -13.96 -2.01 1.99
CA LEU A 78 -13.92 -3.00 3.07
C LEU A 78 -13.33 -2.40 4.36
N VAL A 79 -12.22 -1.68 4.27
CA VAL A 79 -11.59 -1.03 5.44
C VAL A 79 -12.52 0.02 6.04
N LYS A 80 -13.14 0.88 5.21
CA LYS A 80 -14.11 1.87 5.68
C LYS A 80 -15.30 1.21 6.38
N LYS A 81 -15.80 0.09 5.85
CA LYS A 81 -16.89 -0.67 6.45
C LYS A 81 -16.51 -1.19 7.84
N LEU A 82 -15.36 -1.86 7.95
CA LEU A 82 -14.87 -2.39 9.23
C LEU A 82 -14.65 -1.28 10.25
N ILE A 83 -13.97 -0.20 9.85
CA ILE A 83 -13.73 0.96 10.71
C ILE A 83 -15.05 1.60 11.17
N GLY A 84 -16.10 1.58 10.36
CA GLY A 84 -17.42 2.09 10.73
C GLY A 84 -18.17 1.25 11.77
N GLU A 85 -17.69 0.06 12.14
CA GLU A 85 -18.35 -0.78 13.12
C GLU A 85 -18.18 -0.22 14.55
N PRO A 86 -19.27 -0.09 15.34
CA PRO A 86 -19.18 0.41 16.72
C PRO A 86 -18.27 -0.42 17.63
N SER A 87 -18.13 -1.72 17.34
CA SER A 87 -17.23 -2.65 18.04
C SER A 87 -15.75 -2.26 17.87
N VAL A 88 -15.34 -1.81 16.69
CA VAL A 88 -13.97 -1.33 16.41
C VAL A 88 -13.69 -0.07 17.21
N HIS A 89 -14.64 0.86 17.25
CA HIS A 89 -14.49 2.09 18.03
C HIS A 89 -14.41 1.84 19.53
N LYS A 90 -15.21 0.91 20.06
CA LYS A 90 -15.13 0.50 21.48
C LYS A 90 -13.78 -0.13 21.85
N ARG A 91 -13.16 -0.85 20.91
CA ARG A 91 -11.82 -1.45 21.08
C ARG A 91 -10.67 -0.47 20.82
N GLY A 92 -10.93 0.66 20.16
CA GLY A 92 -9.92 1.64 19.76
C GLY A 92 -9.09 1.24 18.53
N GLY A 93 -9.47 0.18 17.79
CA GLY A 93 -8.67 -0.29 16.67
C GLY A 93 -9.14 -1.61 16.05
N LEU A 94 -8.48 -2.01 14.97
CA LEU A 94 -8.68 -3.31 14.31
C LEU A 94 -7.81 -4.39 14.95
N THR A 95 -8.36 -5.60 15.08
CA THR A 95 -7.59 -6.77 15.53
C THR A 95 -6.67 -7.29 14.45
N SER A 96 -5.66 -8.05 14.88
CA SER A 96 -4.74 -8.73 13.98
C SER A 96 -5.46 -9.67 13.00
N GLU A 97 -6.55 -10.32 13.43
CA GLU A 97 -7.38 -11.17 12.55
C GLU A 97 -8.10 -10.38 11.46
N GLU A 98 -8.65 -9.21 11.80
CA GLU A 98 -9.32 -8.31 10.84
C GLU A 98 -8.31 -7.78 9.81
N VAL A 99 -7.14 -7.35 10.28
CA VAL A 99 -6.04 -6.87 9.42
C VAL A 99 -5.50 -8.01 8.55
N PHE A 100 -5.31 -9.20 9.14
CA PHE A 100 -4.83 -10.38 8.42
C PHE A 100 -5.80 -10.79 7.32
N ARG A 101 -7.11 -10.77 7.59
CA ARG A 101 -8.13 -11.05 6.56
C ARG A 101 -8.10 -10.03 5.42
N LEU A 102 -7.94 -8.74 5.73
CA LEU A 102 -7.77 -7.68 4.71
C LEU A 102 -6.56 -7.95 3.82
N TYR A 103 -5.45 -8.39 4.41
CA TYR A 103 -4.22 -8.69 3.71
C TYR A 103 -4.28 -9.97 2.89
N ASP A 104 -4.63 -11.10 3.52
CA ASP A 104 -4.55 -12.44 2.92
C ASP A 104 -5.70 -12.69 1.92
N THR A 105 -6.93 -12.35 2.30
CA THR A 105 -8.11 -12.62 1.47
C THR A 105 -8.31 -11.56 0.38
N TYR A 106 -8.08 -10.29 0.71
CA TYR A 106 -8.41 -9.17 -0.18
C TYR A 106 -7.17 -8.48 -0.77
N GLY A 107 -5.96 -8.92 -0.41
CA GLY A 107 -4.71 -8.34 -0.92
C GLY A 107 -4.44 -6.92 -0.44
N PHE A 108 -5.20 -6.42 0.54
CA PHE A 108 -5.13 -5.03 0.98
C PHE A 108 -3.98 -4.83 1.99
N PRO A 109 -3.03 -3.92 1.74
CA PRO A 109 -1.84 -3.81 2.57
C PRO A 109 -2.16 -3.36 4.00
N PRO A 110 -1.56 -4.00 5.03
CA PRO A 110 -1.80 -3.63 6.43
C PRO A 110 -1.37 -2.20 6.74
N GLU A 111 -0.36 -1.67 6.04
CA GLU A 111 0.10 -0.29 6.20
C GLU A 111 -0.95 0.73 5.74
N LEU A 112 -1.72 0.40 4.69
CA LEU A 112 -2.80 1.27 4.23
C LEU A 112 -4.00 1.16 5.16
N THR A 113 -4.31 -0.02 5.68
CA THR A 113 -5.29 -0.19 6.76
C THR A 113 -4.94 0.68 7.95
N ALA A 114 -3.68 0.66 8.39
CA ALA A 114 -3.20 1.49 9.49
C ALA A 114 -3.32 3.00 9.18
N GLU A 115 -2.98 3.42 7.95
CA GLU A 115 -3.12 4.81 7.51
C GLU A 115 -4.58 5.28 7.62
N ILE A 116 -5.53 4.48 7.16
CA ILE A 116 -6.97 4.81 7.17
C ILE A 116 -7.53 4.75 8.60
N ALA A 117 -7.13 3.76 9.41
CA ALA A 117 -7.53 3.65 10.81
C ALA A 117 -7.10 4.89 11.62
N ARG A 118 -5.85 5.32 11.43
CA ARG A 118 -5.29 6.48 12.12
C ARG A 118 -6.05 7.78 11.84
N GLU A 119 -6.55 7.97 10.62
CA GLU A 119 -7.39 9.14 10.27
C GLU A 119 -8.69 9.20 11.07
N LYS A 120 -9.14 8.08 11.64
CA LYS A 120 -10.31 7.99 12.52
C LYS A 120 -9.94 7.89 14.00
N GLY A 121 -8.67 8.12 14.35
CA GLY A 121 -8.18 7.99 15.72
C GLY A 121 -8.09 6.54 16.20
N LEU A 122 -8.04 5.57 15.28
CA LEU A 122 -7.96 4.14 15.58
C LEU A 122 -6.55 3.60 15.30
N SER A 123 -6.18 2.52 15.97
CA SER A 123 -4.94 1.78 15.70
C SER A 123 -5.21 0.43 15.02
N ILE A 124 -4.13 -0.28 14.69
CA ILE A 124 -4.19 -1.69 14.34
C ILE A 124 -3.22 -2.48 15.23
N ASP A 125 -3.55 -3.74 15.50
CA ASP A 125 -2.68 -4.67 16.21
C ASP A 125 -1.55 -5.19 15.30
N TRP A 126 -0.44 -4.44 15.28
CA TRP A 126 0.75 -4.79 14.50
C TRP A 126 1.45 -6.05 15.02
N GLU A 127 1.58 -6.20 16.35
CA GLU A 127 2.29 -7.33 16.95
C GLU A 127 1.56 -8.63 16.65
N GLY A 128 0.23 -8.66 16.83
CA GLY A 128 -0.58 -9.81 16.49
C GLY A 128 -0.57 -10.12 14.99
N PHE A 129 -0.54 -9.09 14.12
CA PHE A 129 -0.44 -9.30 12.68
C PHE A 129 0.89 -9.94 12.29
N GLN A 130 2.02 -9.47 12.84
CA GLN A 130 3.33 -10.07 12.59
C GLN A 130 3.41 -11.51 13.11
N ALA A 131 2.85 -11.78 14.29
CA ALA A 131 2.77 -13.14 14.82
C ALA A 131 1.91 -14.07 13.92
N ALA A 132 0.82 -13.56 13.33
CA ALA A 132 0.00 -14.31 12.39
C ALA A 132 0.74 -14.60 11.07
N MET A 133 1.48 -13.61 10.56
CA MET A 133 2.34 -13.76 9.37
C MET A 133 3.41 -14.84 9.57
N GLU A 134 4.08 -14.86 10.72
CA GLU A 134 5.10 -15.87 11.00
C GLU A 134 4.48 -17.29 11.07
N LYS A 135 3.34 -17.44 11.76
CA LYS A 135 2.60 -18.72 11.78
C LYS A 135 2.18 -19.19 10.39
N GLN A 136 1.76 -18.27 9.52
CA GLN A 136 1.42 -18.60 8.12
C GLN A 136 2.66 -19.08 7.36
N ARG A 137 3.81 -18.41 7.57
CA ARG A 137 5.08 -18.77 6.96
C ARG A 137 5.57 -20.16 7.40
N GLU A 138 5.42 -20.49 8.67
CA GLU A 138 5.74 -21.83 9.20
C GLU A 138 4.87 -22.92 8.60
N ARG A 139 3.57 -22.67 8.38
CA ARG A 139 2.64 -23.64 7.78
C ARG A 139 2.86 -23.86 6.28
N ALA A 140 3.44 -22.89 5.59
CA ALA A 140 3.72 -22.95 4.16
C ALA A 140 5.11 -23.54 3.83
N ARG A 141 5.92 -23.83 4.85
CA ARG A 141 7.17 -24.59 4.75
C ARG A 141 6.91 -26.08 4.88
#